data_AF-A0A8J4AYL7-F1
#
_entry.id   AF-A0A8J4AYL7-F1
#
_cell.length_a   1.000
_cell.length_b   1.000
_cell.length_c   1.000
_cell.angle_alpha   90.00
_cell.angle_beta   90.00
_cell.angle_gamma   90.00
#
_symmetry.space_group_name_H-M   'P 1'
#
loop_
_entity.id
_entity.type
_entity.pdbx_description
1 polymer ?
#
loop_
_entity_poly.entity_id
_entity_poly.type
_entity_poly.pdbx_seq_one_letter_code
_entity_poly.pdbx_strand_id
1 'polypeptide(L)'
;MRNVSNLLPFPAFLKCSGDAVLAPALLCLDSVPIIGSNEPFSAATVAAARGGGSSLPRLSPTGCSILTQILRYGQGACRAFTDSVASLKPHDAARVGADPSGSRVLEALLEGNAPAKVKGTLLAALADHWDAVATTASGSFLVETAYRWAELNAKEAIVSRLAAASKVLEVTHWGPSLLRKVGFGAV
;
A
#
# COMPACT_ATOMS: atom_id res chain seq x y z
N MET A 1 -15.48 7.19 37.87
CA MET A 1 -14.02 7.25 37.66
C MET A 1 -13.59 5.97 36.96
N ARG A 2 -13.37 5.99 35.65
CA ARG A 2 -12.92 4.80 34.91
C ARG A 2 -11.40 4.69 35.03
N ASN A 3 -10.97 3.49 35.38
CA ASN A 3 -9.61 3.10 35.69
C ASN A 3 -8.71 3.30 34.45
N VAL A 4 -7.73 4.21 34.55
CA VAL A 4 -6.82 4.64 33.47
C VAL A 4 -5.62 3.69 33.26
N SER A 5 -5.61 2.53 33.92
CA SER A 5 -4.46 1.60 33.92
C SER A 5 -4.39 0.66 32.70
N ASN A 6 -5.34 0.71 31.77
CA ASN A 6 -5.28 -0.03 30.50
C ASN A 6 -4.91 0.89 29.33
N LEU A 7 -3.88 1.73 29.52
CA LEU A 7 -3.19 2.36 28.41
C LEU A 7 -2.55 1.26 27.58
N LEU A 8 -3.12 1.02 26.41
CA LEU A 8 -2.58 0.19 25.35
C LEU A 8 -1.06 0.40 25.24
N PRO A 9 -0.27 -0.65 24.94
CA PRO A 9 1.17 -0.49 24.73
C PRO A 9 1.38 0.63 23.70
N PHE A 10 2.07 1.69 24.12
CA PHE A 10 2.40 2.83 23.28
C PHE A 10 2.97 2.34 21.95
N PRO A 11 2.52 2.88 20.81
CA PRO A 11 2.77 2.26 19.52
C PRO A 11 4.27 2.28 19.15
N ALA A 12 4.70 1.24 18.44
CA ALA A 12 6.08 1.01 17.98
C ALA A 12 6.65 2.09 17.03
N PHE A 13 5.85 3.08 16.65
CA PHE A 13 6.27 4.20 15.79
C PHE A 13 7.31 5.12 16.44
N LEU A 14 7.47 5.09 17.78
CA LEU A 14 8.49 5.85 18.51
C LEU A 14 9.94 5.44 18.18
N LYS A 15 10.16 4.32 17.48
CA LYS A 15 11.51 3.92 17.01
C LYS A 15 11.90 4.57 15.68
N CYS A 16 10.99 5.25 14.98
CA CYS A 16 11.26 5.97 13.75
C CYS A 16 11.47 7.47 14.08
N SER A 17 12.66 8.00 13.83
CA SER A 17 12.96 9.43 14.00
C SER A 17 12.67 10.20 12.70
N GLY A 18 12.08 11.39 12.81
CA GLY A 18 11.83 12.31 11.69
C GLY A 18 10.44 12.21 11.05
N ASP A 19 10.25 12.90 9.92
CA ASP A 19 8.97 13.02 9.18
C ASP A 19 8.34 11.67 8.76
N ALA A 20 9.11 10.58 8.84
CA ALA A 20 8.70 9.21 8.50
C ALA A 20 7.50 8.66 9.31
N VAL A 21 7.10 9.31 10.41
CA VAL A 21 6.01 8.85 11.29
C VAL A 21 4.63 9.38 10.87
N LEU A 22 4.56 10.44 10.06
CA LEU A 22 3.32 11.16 9.78
C LEU A 22 2.30 10.31 9.02
N ALA A 23 2.74 9.60 7.98
CA ALA A 23 1.86 8.73 7.21
C ALA A 23 1.40 7.50 8.03
N PRO A 24 2.28 6.72 8.70
CA PRO A 24 1.83 5.65 9.58
C PRO A 24 0.84 6.09 10.66
N ALA A 25 1.05 7.26 11.27
CA ALA A 25 0.16 7.80 12.30
C ALA A 25 -1.22 8.15 11.74
N LEU A 26 -1.29 8.79 10.55
CA LEU A 26 -2.56 9.08 9.90
C LEU A 26 -3.27 7.82 9.40
N LEU A 27 -2.53 6.87 8.82
CA LEU A 27 -3.10 5.62 8.33
C LEU A 27 -3.73 4.78 9.47
N CYS A 28 -3.27 4.94 10.71
CA CYS A 28 -3.80 4.28 11.90
C CYS A 28 -4.60 5.20 12.84
N LEU A 29 -5.03 6.40 12.41
CA LEU A 29 -5.60 7.45 13.28
C LEU A 29 -6.71 6.97 14.23
N ASP A 30 -7.61 6.10 13.74
CA ASP A 30 -8.72 5.51 14.49
C ASP A 30 -8.68 3.98 14.47
N SER A 31 -7.49 3.40 14.30
CA SER A 31 -7.31 1.97 14.09
C SER A 31 -6.17 1.44 14.94
N VAL A 32 -6.14 0.12 15.15
CA VAL A 32 -5.00 -0.53 15.82
C VAL A 32 -3.73 -0.16 15.03
N PRO A 33 -2.59 0.11 15.69
CA PRO A 33 -1.32 0.33 15.00
C PRO A 33 -0.91 -0.95 14.29
N ILE A 34 -1.20 -0.98 13.00
CA ILE A 34 -1.00 -2.13 12.13
C ILE A 34 0.36 -2.00 11.48
N ILE A 35 0.69 -0.80 11.01
CA ILE A 35 1.96 -0.47 10.37
C ILE A 35 3.12 -0.60 11.39
N GLY A 36 4.25 -1.16 10.96
CA GLY A 36 5.45 -1.35 11.80
C GLY A 36 5.49 -2.68 12.57
N SER A 37 4.48 -3.53 12.46
CA SER A 37 4.53 -4.92 12.95
C SER A 37 5.43 -5.77 12.04
N ASN A 38 6.39 -6.51 12.62
CA ASN A 38 7.27 -7.44 11.87
C ASN A 38 6.54 -8.69 11.32
N GLU A 39 5.21 -8.68 11.28
CA GLU A 39 4.41 -9.80 10.78
C GLU A 39 4.60 -9.94 9.26
N PRO A 40 4.88 -11.15 8.75
CA PRO A 40 5.07 -11.37 7.32
C PRO A 40 3.76 -11.10 6.57
N PHE A 41 3.76 -10.05 5.76
CA PHE A 41 2.65 -9.77 4.85
C PHE A 41 2.87 -10.53 3.53
N SER A 42 1.99 -11.49 3.25
CA SER A 42 2.07 -12.31 2.04
C SER A 42 0.72 -12.39 1.32
N ALA A 43 0.74 -12.74 0.04
CA ALA A 43 -0.48 -13.01 -0.73
C ALA A 43 -1.35 -14.10 -0.07
N ALA A 44 -0.73 -15.08 0.60
CA ALA A 44 -1.44 -16.11 1.36
C ALA A 44 -2.18 -15.53 2.57
N THR A 45 -1.59 -14.56 3.27
CA THR A 45 -2.24 -13.85 4.38
C THR A 45 -3.46 -13.07 3.89
N VAL A 46 -3.35 -12.42 2.72
CA VAL A 46 -4.45 -11.69 2.08
C VAL A 46 -5.56 -12.65 1.62
N ALA A 47 -5.20 -13.80 1.04
CA ALA A 47 -6.15 -14.82 0.63
C ALA A 47 -6.88 -15.45 1.83
N ALA A 48 -6.15 -15.76 2.92
CA ALA A 48 -6.71 -16.32 4.15
C ALA A 48 -7.75 -15.38 4.79
N ALA A 49 -7.50 -14.07 4.76
CA ALA A 49 -8.43 -13.07 5.28
C ALA A 49 -9.77 -13.02 4.54
N ARG A 50 -9.83 -13.56 3.31
CA ARG A 50 -11.04 -13.64 2.49
C ARG A 50 -11.83 -14.94 2.69
N GLY A 51 -11.20 -15.98 3.24
CA GLY A 51 -11.76 -17.33 3.35
C GLY A 51 -12.65 -17.58 4.58
N GLY A 52 -12.65 -16.69 5.58
CA GLY A 52 -13.54 -16.79 6.75
C GLY A 52 -12.79 -16.67 8.07
N GLY A 53 -13.09 -15.60 8.83
CA GLY A 53 -12.80 -15.52 10.26
C GLY A 53 -11.70 -14.54 10.72
N SER A 54 -10.74 -14.17 9.87
CA SER A 54 -9.71 -13.17 10.23
C SER A 54 -9.77 -11.97 9.30
N SER A 55 -10.53 -10.93 9.69
CA SER A 55 -10.43 -9.65 8.99
C SER A 55 -9.00 -9.13 9.17
N LEU A 56 -8.25 -8.97 8.07
CA LEU A 56 -6.98 -8.24 8.13
C LEU A 56 -7.25 -6.90 8.85
N PRO A 57 -6.39 -6.52 9.81
CA PRO A 57 -6.53 -5.24 10.47
C PRO A 57 -6.63 -4.12 9.43
N ARG A 58 -7.70 -3.32 9.51
CA ARG A 58 -7.99 -2.27 8.52
C ARG A 58 -7.36 -0.96 8.91
N LEU A 59 -6.98 -0.19 7.90
CA LEU A 59 -6.52 1.19 8.08
C LEU A 59 -7.70 2.11 8.36
N SER A 60 -7.44 3.26 8.98
CA SER A 60 -8.47 4.27 9.24
C SER A 60 -8.91 4.89 7.90
N PRO A 61 -10.18 4.73 7.48
CA PRO A 61 -10.66 5.33 6.24
C PRO A 61 -10.60 6.86 6.27
N THR A 62 -10.85 7.45 7.45
CA THR A 62 -10.76 8.90 7.69
C THR A 62 -9.33 9.38 7.49
N GLY A 63 -8.36 8.73 8.12
CA GLY A 63 -6.95 9.07 8.00
C GLY A 63 -6.42 8.88 6.58
N CYS A 64 -6.82 7.80 5.90
CA CYS A 64 -6.50 7.58 4.49
C CYS A 64 -7.10 8.67 3.58
N SER A 65 -8.33 9.13 3.85
CA SER A 65 -8.98 10.18 3.06
C SER A 65 -8.28 11.52 3.22
N ILE A 66 -7.91 11.89 4.46
CA ILE A 66 -7.12 13.10 4.75
C ILE A 66 -5.79 13.04 4.01
N LEU A 67 -5.06 11.93 4.15
CA LEU A 67 -3.75 11.76 3.52
C LEU A 67 -3.86 11.79 1.98
N THR A 68 -4.87 11.15 1.41
CA THR A 68 -5.14 11.20 -0.04
C THR A 68 -5.32 12.63 -0.54
N GLN A 69 -6.04 13.48 0.21
CA GLN A 69 -6.18 14.90 -0.15
C GLN A 69 -4.86 15.65 -0.01
N ILE A 70 -4.14 15.43 1.10
CA ILE A 70 -2.81 16.04 1.36
C ILE A 70 -1.85 15.76 0.19
N LEU A 71 -1.78 14.52 -0.29
CA LEU A 71 -0.87 14.12 -1.36
C LEU A 71 -1.22 14.74 -2.73
N ARG A 72 -2.45 15.21 -2.90
CA ARG A 72 -2.88 15.93 -4.11
C ARG A 72 -2.51 17.40 -4.08
N TYR A 73 -2.23 17.98 -2.91
CA TYR A 73 -1.74 19.36 -2.81
C TYR A 73 -0.27 19.47 -3.25
N GLY A 74 0.11 20.68 -3.66
CA GLY A 74 1.44 20.96 -4.23
C GLY A 74 2.62 20.67 -3.29
N GLN A 75 3.78 20.46 -3.90
CA GLN A 75 5.02 19.98 -3.26
C GLN A 75 5.52 20.80 -2.05
N GLY A 76 5.16 22.08 -1.92
CA GLY A 76 5.68 22.95 -0.87
C GLY A 76 5.18 22.60 0.54
N ALA A 77 3.88 22.33 0.69
CA ALA A 77 3.25 22.16 2.02
C ALA A 77 3.19 20.69 2.48
N CYS A 78 3.31 19.73 1.55
CA CYS A 78 2.99 18.33 1.79
C CYS A 78 4.20 17.38 1.66
N ARG A 79 5.40 17.93 1.50
CA ARG A 79 6.64 17.14 1.29
C ARG A 79 6.91 16.13 2.39
N ALA A 80 6.71 16.51 3.66
CA ALA A 80 6.90 15.60 4.79
C ALA A 80 5.97 14.38 4.70
N PHE A 81 4.74 14.56 4.23
CA PHE A 81 3.79 13.46 4.03
C PHE A 81 4.16 12.59 2.82
N THR A 82 4.59 13.18 1.70
CA THR A 82 5.02 12.40 0.53
C THR A 82 6.25 11.55 0.85
N ASP A 83 7.23 12.12 1.55
CA ASP A 83 8.46 11.43 1.95
C ASP A 83 8.15 10.35 3.01
N SER A 84 7.20 10.60 3.92
CA SER A 84 6.74 9.60 4.89
C SER A 84 6.04 8.40 4.23
N VAL A 85 5.17 8.63 3.24
CA VAL A 85 4.51 7.54 2.50
C VAL A 85 5.53 6.74 1.69
N ALA A 86 6.49 7.39 1.04
CA ALA A 86 7.50 6.70 0.24
C ALA A 86 8.55 5.96 1.09
N SER A 87 8.72 6.32 2.36
CA SER A 87 9.63 5.65 3.30
C SER A 87 8.97 4.51 4.09
N LEU A 88 7.72 4.14 3.76
CA LEU A 88 7.09 2.95 4.29
C LEU A 88 7.94 1.71 4.00
N LYS A 89 8.06 0.83 4.99
CA LYS A 89 8.74 -0.45 4.81
C LYS A 89 8.02 -1.29 3.76
N PRO A 90 8.72 -2.18 3.02
CA PRO A 90 8.11 -3.00 1.97
C PRO A 90 6.83 -3.74 2.37
N HIS A 91 6.83 -4.38 3.55
CA HIS A 91 5.66 -5.10 4.06
C HIS A 91 4.50 -4.16 4.40
N ASP A 92 4.79 -2.98 4.94
CA ASP A 92 3.77 -1.99 5.29
C ASP A 92 3.19 -1.33 4.04
N ALA A 93 4.04 -1.01 3.05
CA ALA A 93 3.59 -0.50 1.76
C ALA A 93 2.65 -1.50 1.07
N ALA A 94 2.98 -2.79 1.09
CA ALA A 94 2.13 -3.83 0.52
C ALA A 94 0.79 -3.96 1.25
N ARG A 95 0.79 -3.85 2.59
CA ARG A 95 -0.44 -3.84 3.40
C ARG A 95 -1.34 -2.66 3.07
N VAL A 96 -0.75 -1.47 2.99
CA VAL A 96 -1.45 -0.25 2.59
C VAL A 96 -2.01 -0.40 1.19
N GLY A 97 -1.25 -0.95 0.24
CA GLY A 97 -1.69 -1.18 -1.14
C GLY A 97 -2.79 -2.24 -1.29
N ALA A 98 -2.87 -3.21 -0.37
CA ALA A 98 -3.93 -4.22 -0.36
C ALA A 98 -5.21 -3.75 0.37
N ASP A 99 -5.13 -2.66 1.15
CA ASP A 99 -6.27 -2.08 1.85
C ASP A 99 -7.12 -1.20 0.90
N PRO A 100 -8.46 -1.26 0.96
CA PRO A 100 -9.32 -0.46 0.09
C PRO A 100 -9.14 1.06 0.23
N SER A 101 -8.85 1.56 1.43
CA SER A 101 -8.61 2.97 1.69
C SER A 101 -7.14 3.32 1.50
N GLY A 102 -6.23 2.43 1.92
CA GLY A 102 -4.79 2.61 1.78
C GLY A 102 -4.31 2.63 0.32
N SER A 103 -4.86 1.79 -0.55
CA SER A 103 -4.53 1.76 -1.99
C SER A 103 -4.71 3.13 -2.65
N ARG A 104 -5.77 3.86 -2.27
CA ARG A 104 -6.05 5.22 -2.77
C ARG A 104 -5.02 6.26 -2.34
N VAL A 105 -4.40 6.07 -1.17
CA VAL A 105 -3.30 6.93 -0.71
C VAL A 105 -2.08 6.74 -1.63
N LEU A 106 -1.74 5.48 -1.94
CA LEU A 106 -0.62 5.17 -2.81
C LEU A 106 -0.88 5.60 -4.26
N GLU A 107 -2.10 5.40 -4.76
CA GLU A 107 -2.54 5.93 -6.06
C GLU A 107 -2.38 7.46 -6.10
N ALA A 108 -2.83 8.18 -5.07
CA ALA A 108 -2.70 9.63 -5.01
C ALA A 108 -1.25 10.11 -4.94
N LEU A 109 -0.33 9.37 -4.34
CA LEU A 109 1.11 9.69 -4.40
C LEU A 109 1.64 9.57 -5.85
N LEU A 110 1.25 8.51 -6.55
CA LEU A 110 1.70 8.22 -7.92
C LEU A 110 1.10 9.17 -8.96
N GLU A 111 -0.18 9.52 -8.82
CA GLU A 111 -0.88 10.47 -9.68
C GLU A 111 -0.57 11.93 -9.33
N GLY A 112 -0.25 12.21 -8.07
CA GLY A 112 0.05 13.54 -7.56
C GLY A 112 1.36 14.11 -8.10
N ASN A 113 1.68 15.33 -7.66
CA ASN A 113 2.87 16.05 -8.12
C ASN A 113 4.16 15.65 -7.38
N ALA A 114 4.23 14.42 -6.86
CA ALA A 114 5.41 13.92 -6.15
C ALA A 114 6.63 13.82 -7.09
N PRO A 115 7.85 14.06 -6.59
CA PRO A 115 9.06 13.95 -7.40
C PRO A 115 9.23 12.52 -7.89
N ALA A 116 9.79 12.34 -9.10
CA ALA A 116 10.01 11.01 -9.66
C ALA A 116 10.84 10.11 -8.74
N LYS A 117 11.80 10.69 -8.01
CA LYS A 117 12.59 9.96 -7.01
C LYS A 117 11.73 9.35 -5.90
N VAL A 118 10.75 10.09 -5.39
CA VAL A 118 9.85 9.65 -4.30
C VAL A 118 8.93 8.53 -4.79
N LYS A 119 8.35 8.70 -5.98
CA LYS A 119 7.51 7.67 -6.62
C LYS A 119 8.32 6.40 -6.92
N GLY A 120 9.57 6.55 -7.39
CA GLY A 120 10.50 5.44 -7.60
C GLY A 120 10.83 4.68 -6.31
N THR A 121 11.04 5.37 -5.19
CA THR A 121 11.24 4.73 -3.88
C THR A 121 10.02 3.89 -3.47
N LEU A 122 8.80 4.41 -3.67
CA LEU A 122 7.58 3.64 -3.39
C LEU A 122 7.49 2.38 -4.26
N LEU A 123 7.76 2.48 -5.57
CA LEU A 123 7.74 1.32 -6.46
C LEU A 123 8.80 0.28 -6.07
N ALA A 124 9.99 0.73 -5.66
CA ALA A 124 11.04 -0.16 -5.18
C ALA A 124 10.64 -0.87 -3.88
N ALA A 125 9.95 -0.18 -2.96
CA ALA A 125 9.43 -0.80 -1.74
C ALA A 125 8.39 -1.89 -2.02
N LEU A 126 7.59 -1.73 -3.08
CA LEU A 126 6.56 -2.69 -3.49
C LEU A 126 7.05 -3.80 -4.44
N ALA A 127 8.28 -3.71 -4.95
CA ALA A 127 8.81 -4.58 -5.99
C ALA A 127 8.63 -6.07 -5.72
N ASP A 128 8.73 -6.49 -4.46
CA ASP A 128 8.64 -7.88 -4.06
C ASP A 128 7.24 -8.36 -3.66
N HIS A 129 6.25 -7.46 -3.62
CA HIS A 129 4.92 -7.72 -3.03
C HIS A 129 3.74 -7.41 -3.97
N TRP A 130 4.01 -7.16 -5.25
CA TRP A 130 2.97 -6.85 -6.24
C TRP A 130 1.94 -7.97 -6.41
N ASP A 131 2.34 -9.22 -6.19
CA ASP A 131 1.47 -10.39 -6.13
C ASP A 131 0.41 -10.25 -5.03
N ALA A 132 0.81 -9.90 -3.81
CA ALA A 132 -0.10 -9.71 -2.68
C ALA A 132 -1.08 -8.57 -2.94
N VAL A 133 -0.60 -7.44 -3.48
CA VAL A 133 -1.42 -6.27 -3.80
C VAL A 133 -2.43 -6.58 -4.91
N ALA A 134 -1.99 -7.20 -6.01
CA ALA A 134 -2.82 -7.49 -7.18
C ALA A 134 -3.96 -8.49 -6.91
N THR A 135 -3.80 -9.34 -5.90
CA THR A 135 -4.85 -10.29 -5.49
C THR A 135 -6.08 -9.61 -4.89
N THR A 136 -6.02 -8.31 -4.59
CA THR A 136 -7.14 -7.51 -4.08
C THR A 136 -7.76 -6.64 -5.17
N ALA A 137 -9.09 -6.41 -5.08
CA ALA A 137 -9.80 -5.58 -6.05
C ALA A 137 -9.32 -4.12 -6.03
N SER A 138 -8.97 -3.61 -4.86
CA SER A 138 -8.48 -2.25 -4.69
C SER A 138 -7.03 -2.13 -5.16
N GLY A 139 -6.18 -3.09 -4.79
CA GLY A 139 -4.79 -3.13 -5.19
C GLY A 139 -4.58 -3.34 -6.70
N SER A 140 -5.54 -3.95 -7.43
CA SER A 140 -5.43 -4.05 -8.90
C SER A 140 -5.40 -2.67 -9.57
N PHE A 141 -6.17 -1.70 -9.07
CA PHE A 141 -6.12 -0.33 -9.59
C PHE A 141 -4.78 0.34 -9.29
N LEU A 142 -4.27 0.16 -8.07
CA LEU A 142 -2.94 0.63 -7.70
C LEU A 142 -1.85 0.05 -8.62
N VAL A 143 -1.92 -1.24 -8.94
CA VAL A 143 -0.96 -1.89 -9.86
C VAL A 143 -1.06 -1.28 -11.27
N GLU A 144 -2.25 -1.01 -11.78
CA GLU A 144 -2.42 -0.33 -13.07
C GLU A 144 -1.81 1.08 -13.06
N THR A 145 -2.08 1.86 -12.02
CA THR A 145 -1.54 3.22 -11.85
C THR A 145 -0.02 3.21 -11.71
N ALA A 146 0.52 2.26 -10.93
CA ALA A 146 1.95 2.03 -10.80
C ALA A 146 2.58 1.67 -12.14
N TYR A 147 1.98 0.77 -12.91
CA TYR A 147 2.48 0.36 -14.22
C TYR A 147 2.48 1.51 -15.24
N ARG A 148 1.46 2.38 -15.21
CA ARG A 148 1.41 3.57 -16.07
C ARG A 148 2.54 4.55 -15.81
N TRP A 149 2.89 4.76 -14.53
CA TRP A 149 3.93 5.70 -14.13
C TRP A 149 5.34 5.10 -14.16
N ALA A 150 5.46 3.78 -13.99
CA ALA A 150 6.74 3.09 -13.84
C ALA A 150 7.67 3.19 -15.07
N GLU A 151 8.96 3.35 -14.78
CA GLU A 151 10.07 3.14 -15.72
C GLU A 151 10.25 1.64 -16.05
N LEU A 152 11.00 1.33 -17.10
CA LEU A 152 11.15 -0.04 -17.63
C LEU A 152 11.52 -1.07 -16.54
N ASN A 153 12.53 -0.79 -15.71
CA ASN A 153 12.96 -1.70 -14.64
C ASN A 153 11.85 -1.99 -13.62
N ALA A 154 11.04 -0.98 -13.29
CA ALA A 154 9.93 -1.15 -12.35
C ALA A 154 8.74 -1.87 -13.01
N LYS A 155 8.51 -1.67 -14.31
CA LYS A 155 7.52 -2.44 -15.09
C LYS A 155 7.88 -3.91 -15.14
N GLU A 156 9.15 -4.25 -15.37
CA GLU A 156 9.62 -5.64 -15.35
C GLU A 156 9.42 -6.29 -13.98
N ALA A 157 9.74 -5.57 -12.89
CA ALA A 157 9.49 -6.06 -11.53
C ALA A 157 7.99 -6.36 -11.30
N ILE A 158 7.10 -5.43 -11.68
CA ILE A 158 5.64 -5.62 -11.59
C ILE A 158 5.21 -6.85 -12.39
N VAL A 159 5.58 -6.92 -13.68
CA VAL A 159 5.16 -8.02 -14.57
C VAL A 159 5.71 -9.36 -14.08
N SER A 160 6.96 -9.43 -13.61
CA SER A 160 7.56 -10.67 -13.11
C SER A 160 6.79 -11.25 -11.90
N ARG A 161 6.33 -10.38 -10.99
CA ARG A 161 5.55 -10.78 -9.82
C ARG A 161 4.11 -11.16 -10.18
N LEU A 162 3.47 -10.41 -11.08
CA LEU A 162 2.15 -10.77 -11.59
C LEU A 162 2.17 -12.09 -12.36
N ALA A 163 3.25 -12.38 -13.09
CA ALA A 163 3.46 -13.63 -13.80
C ALA A 163 3.54 -14.82 -12.84
N ALA A 164 4.26 -14.66 -11.72
CA ALA A 164 4.33 -15.69 -10.68
C ALA A 164 2.96 -15.95 -10.02
N ALA A 165 2.11 -14.94 -9.94
CA ALA A 165 0.77 -15.00 -9.37
C ALA A 165 -0.36 -15.21 -10.41
N SER A 166 -0.03 -15.43 -11.69
CA SER A 166 -0.99 -15.41 -12.80
C SER A 166 -2.15 -16.39 -12.58
N LYS A 167 -1.85 -17.62 -12.17
CA LYS A 167 -2.85 -18.68 -11.88
C LYS A 167 -3.86 -18.25 -10.80
N VAL A 168 -3.41 -17.47 -9.81
CA VAL A 168 -4.29 -16.96 -8.76
C VAL A 168 -5.14 -15.80 -9.30
N LEU A 169 -4.52 -14.92 -10.09
CA LEU A 169 -5.19 -13.75 -10.67
C LEU A 169 -6.24 -14.13 -11.71
N GLU A 170 -6.01 -15.13 -12.55
CA GLU A 170 -6.95 -15.60 -13.57
C GLU A 170 -8.31 -16.03 -13.01
N VAL A 171 -8.33 -16.56 -11.78
CA VAL A 171 -9.55 -16.97 -11.08
C VAL A 171 -10.31 -15.78 -10.49
N THR A 172 -9.66 -14.63 -10.33
CA THR A 172 -10.31 -13.41 -9.79
C THR A 172 -11.09 -12.66 -10.88
N HIS A 173 -12.13 -11.94 -10.46
CA HIS A 173 -12.95 -11.13 -11.38
C HIS A 173 -12.16 -10.01 -12.10
N TRP A 174 -11.13 -9.44 -11.47
CA TRP A 174 -10.33 -8.33 -12.02
C TRP A 174 -9.03 -8.78 -12.69
N GLY A 175 -8.47 -9.93 -12.31
CA GLY A 175 -7.16 -10.38 -12.76
C GLY A 175 -7.00 -10.49 -14.27
N PRO A 176 -7.92 -11.10 -15.04
CA PRO A 176 -7.81 -11.16 -16.50
C PRO A 176 -7.74 -9.76 -17.15
N SER A 177 -8.52 -8.80 -16.63
CA SER A 177 -8.49 -7.42 -17.12
C SER A 177 -7.19 -6.70 -16.76
N LEU A 178 -6.66 -6.94 -15.56
CA LEU A 178 -5.37 -6.41 -15.10
C LEU A 178 -4.22 -6.95 -15.96
N LEU A 179 -4.14 -8.27 -16.14
CA LEU A 179 -3.08 -8.95 -16.91
C LEU A 179 -3.01 -8.43 -18.35
N ARG A 180 -4.17 -8.27 -19.00
CA ARG A 180 -4.26 -7.67 -20.33
C ARG A 180 -3.73 -6.22 -20.38
N LYS A 181 -4.01 -5.41 -19.36
CA LYS A 181 -3.57 -4.00 -19.31
C LYS A 181 -2.07 -3.85 -19.06
N VAL A 182 -1.45 -4.78 -18.32
CA VAL A 182 0.00 -4.79 -18.09
C VAL A 182 0.77 -5.50 -19.22
N GLY A 183 0.07 -6.00 -20.24
CA GLY A 183 0.68 -6.71 -21.37
C GLY A 183 1.06 -8.16 -21.09
N PHE A 184 0.62 -8.72 -19.96
CA PHE A 184 0.76 -10.14 -19.66
C PHE A 184 -0.41 -10.90 -20.33
N GLY A 185 -0.20 -11.31 -21.58
CA GLY A 185 -1.21 -12.02 -22.37
C GLY A 185 -1.46 -11.38 -23.73
N ALA A 186 -0.55 -11.62 -24.66
CA ALA A 186 -0.78 -11.46 -26.09
C ALA A 186 -0.41 -12.77 -26.79
N VAL A 187 -1.35 -13.73 -26.77
CA VAL A 187 -1.66 -14.71 -27.83
C VAL A 187 -3.13 -15.09 -27.69
#